data_AF-A0A925RRQ1-F1
#
_entry.id   AF-A0A925RRQ1-F1
#
_cell.length_a   1.000
_cell.length_b   1.000
_cell.length_c   1.000
_cell.angle_alpha   90.00
_cell.angle_beta   90.00
_cell.angle_gamma   90.00
#
_symmetry.space_group_name_H-M   'P 1'
#
loop_
_entity.id
_entity.type
_entity.pdbx_description
1 polymer ?
#
loop_
_entity_poly.entity_id
_entity_poly.type
_entity_poly.pdbx_seq_one_letter_code
_entity_poly.pdbx_strand_id
1 'polypeptide(L)'
;MLFNLNSKEKTLLFLGDILFVGAAIYLSYVIRYFGIPDILQILTFLTPFTYVIILWFVVFFISGMYDDQTLNLQKKNSSIIINSQIVNLLLTAIYFYLFSAHLDQATPKTILLIYIVISTVLLLSWRLFLYKNISKPKRNKALLIGTGEECEELKNEINNNNRYPFYFEKVIDSKAEIHDLDNSFNFASFDVIVVDKAYIKNNKNISEFFYNDLF
;
A
#
# COMPACT_ATOMS: atom_id res chain seq x y z
N MET A 1 9.93 -12.02 -1.83
CA MET A 1 9.83 -11.05 -2.92
C MET A 1 9.14 -9.81 -2.39
N LEU A 2 9.91 -8.82 -1.94
CA LEU A 2 9.43 -7.61 -1.29
C LEU A 2 9.28 -6.51 -2.36
N PHE A 3 8.05 -6.23 -2.79
CA PHE A 3 7.76 -5.23 -3.84
C PHE A 3 7.72 -3.82 -3.25
N ASN A 4 8.82 -3.08 -3.25
CA ASN A 4 8.89 -1.76 -2.64
C ASN A 4 8.14 -0.70 -3.50
N LEU A 5 7.07 -0.11 -2.98
CA LEU A 5 6.43 1.05 -3.60
C LEU A 5 7.30 2.29 -3.41
N ASN A 6 7.16 3.23 -4.34
CA ASN A 6 7.88 4.50 -4.25
C ASN A 6 7.39 5.27 -3.02
N SER A 7 8.29 5.71 -2.14
CA SER A 7 7.95 6.36 -0.85
C SER A 7 6.94 7.50 -0.98
N LYS A 8 6.91 8.17 -2.14
CA LYS A 8 5.97 9.24 -2.49
C LYS A 8 4.50 8.79 -2.48
N GLU A 9 4.20 7.59 -2.94
CA GLU A 9 2.83 7.05 -3.00
C GLU A 9 2.30 6.75 -1.60
N LYS A 10 3.15 6.22 -0.70
CA LYS A 10 2.82 6.01 0.72
C LYS A 10 2.55 7.32 1.45
N THR A 11 3.41 8.33 1.25
CA THR A 11 3.21 9.65 1.85
C THR A 11 1.95 10.33 1.35
N LEU A 12 1.63 10.19 0.05
CA LEU A 12 0.40 10.74 -0.53
C LEU A 12 -0.87 10.07 0.05
N LEU A 13 -0.83 8.74 0.22
CA LEU A 13 -1.91 7.98 0.87
C LEU A 13 -2.16 8.48 2.30
N PHE A 14 -1.11 8.54 3.10
CA PHE A 14 -1.18 8.98 4.49
C PHE A 14 -1.65 10.43 4.64
N LEU A 15 -1.10 11.35 3.85
CA LEU A 15 -1.54 12.76 3.81
C LEU A 15 -3.01 12.87 3.39
N GLY A 16 -3.42 12.08 2.39
CA GLY A 16 -4.80 11.99 1.97
C GLY A 16 -5.71 11.56 3.12
N ASP A 17 -5.38 10.48 3.82
CA ASP A 17 -6.19 10.01 4.96
C ASP A 17 -6.32 11.08 6.05
N ILE A 18 -5.24 11.81 6.39
CA ILE A 18 -5.30 12.95 7.32
C ILE A 18 -6.29 14.02 6.84
N LEU A 19 -6.20 14.41 5.57
CA LEU A 19 -7.08 15.43 4.99
C LEU A 19 -8.54 15.00 5.01
N PHE A 20 -8.84 13.75 4.66
CA PHE A 20 -10.21 13.24 4.63
C PHE A 20 -10.79 13.01 6.04
N VAL A 21 -9.97 12.62 7.02
CA VAL A 21 -10.39 12.59 8.44
C VAL A 21 -10.73 14.00 8.92
N GLY A 22 -9.88 14.99 8.65
CA GLY A 22 -10.14 16.39 9.00
C GLY A 22 -11.39 16.94 8.32
N ALA A 23 -11.56 16.66 7.03
CA ALA A 23 -12.75 17.03 6.27
C ALA A 23 -14.01 16.36 6.81
N ALA A 24 -13.94 15.10 7.26
CA ALA A 24 -15.06 14.42 7.88
C ALA A 24 -15.50 15.08 9.18
N ILE A 25 -14.56 15.51 10.03
CA ILE A 25 -14.86 16.24 11.27
C ILE A 25 -15.54 17.58 10.96
N TYR A 26 -14.98 18.35 10.03
CA TYR A 26 -15.55 19.61 9.59
C TYR A 26 -16.97 19.44 9.05
N LEU A 27 -17.17 18.49 8.14
CA LEU A 27 -18.47 18.24 7.53
C LEU A 27 -19.49 17.73 8.54
N SER A 28 -19.05 16.94 9.53
CA SER A 28 -19.91 16.47 10.64
C SER A 28 -20.41 17.63 11.50
N TYR A 29 -19.57 18.64 11.74
CA TYR A 29 -19.98 19.86 12.43
C TYR A 29 -21.03 20.62 11.60
N VAL A 30 -20.73 20.89 10.33
CA VAL A 30 -21.60 21.67 9.45
C VAL A 30 -22.98 21.02 9.30
N ILE A 31 -23.03 19.69 9.12
CA ILE A 31 -24.30 18.96 8.98
C ILE A 31 -25.12 18.98 10.27
N ARG A 32 -24.48 18.98 11.44
CA ARG A 32 -25.19 19.02 12.72
C ARG A 32 -25.74 20.40 13.04
N TYR A 33 -24.89 21.41 12.95
CA TYR A 33 -25.21 22.75 13.43
C TYR A 33 -25.83 23.63 12.34
N PHE A 34 -25.86 23.15 11.08
CA PHE A 34 -26.31 23.90 9.91
C PHE A 34 -25.65 25.28 9.81
N GLY A 35 -24.38 25.36 10.18
CA GLY A 35 -23.62 26.60 10.28
C GLY A 35 -22.14 26.39 9.99
N ILE A 36 -21.49 27.44 9.52
CA ILE A 36 -20.04 27.46 9.28
C ILE A 36 -19.36 27.71 10.63
N PRO A 37 -18.52 26.78 11.12
CA PRO A 37 -17.84 26.95 12.40
C PRO A 37 -16.83 28.08 12.33
N ASP A 38 -16.72 28.85 13.41
CA ASP A 38 -15.54 29.67 13.67
C ASP A 38 -14.35 28.79 14.07
N ILE A 39 -13.13 29.33 13.96
CA ILE A 39 -11.87 28.64 14.28
C ILE A 39 -11.88 28.13 15.73
N LEU A 40 -12.42 28.91 16.67
CA LEU A 40 -12.48 28.47 18.06
C LEU A 40 -13.43 27.27 18.23
N GLN A 41 -14.58 27.28 17.54
CA GLN A 41 -15.59 26.24 17.63
C GLN A 41 -15.09 24.92 17.05
N ILE A 42 -14.39 24.95 15.91
CA ILE A 42 -13.83 23.74 15.31
C ILE A 42 -12.69 23.17 16.17
N LEU A 43 -11.87 24.01 16.81
CA LEU A 43 -10.80 23.55 17.70
C LEU A 43 -11.35 22.90 18.97
N THR A 44 -12.37 23.50 19.59
CA THR A 44 -13.07 22.88 20.74
C THR A 44 -13.70 21.55 20.33
N PHE A 45 -14.33 21.50 19.15
CA PHE A 45 -14.92 20.28 18.61
C PHE A 45 -13.87 19.20 18.27
N LEU A 46 -12.69 19.59 17.79
CA LEU A 46 -11.61 18.69 17.40
C LEU A 46 -10.90 18.05 18.61
N THR A 47 -10.83 18.77 19.73
CA THR A 47 -10.17 18.32 20.98
C THR A 47 -10.48 16.86 21.36
N PRO A 48 -11.75 16.42 21.49
CA PRO A 48 -12.07 15.04 21.83
C PRO A 48 -11.72 14.03 20.72
N PHE A 49 -11.67 14.45 19.45
CA PHE A 49 -11.33 13.56 18.34
C PHE A 49 -9.83 13.31 18.23
N THR A 50 -8.97 14.18 18.75
CA THR A 50 -7.50 14.05 18.65
C THR A 50 -7.00 12.68 19.11
N TYR A 51 -7.52 12.17 20.24
CA TYR A 51 -7.15 10.84 20.75
C TYR A 51 -7.61 9.70 19.83
N VAL A 52 -8.82 9.82 19.29
CA VAL A 52 -9.37 8.84 18.34
C VAL A 52 -8.58 8.82 17.05
N ILE A 53 -8.19 9.98 16.54
CA ILE A 53 -7.40 10.12 15.31
C ILE A 53 -6.05 9.43 15.46
N ILE A 54 -5.36 9.62 16.59
CA ILE A 54 -4.08 8.94 16.86
C ILE A 54 -4.28 7.42 16.84
N LEU A 55 -5.32 6.95 17.55
CA LEU A 55 -5.63 5.53 17.65
C LEU A 55 -6.02 4.93 16.29
N TRP A 56 -6.73 5.68 15.44
CA TRP A 56 -7.01 5.29 14.05
C TRP A 56 -5.75 5.09 13.23
N PHE A 57 -4.79 6.01 13.32
CA PHE A 57 -3.52 5.87 12.59
C PHE A 57 -2.71 4.67 13.08
N VAL A 58 -2.75 4.36 14.38
CA VAL A 58 -2.16 3.14 14.93
C VAL A 58 -2.82 1.89 14.34
N VAL A 59 -4.15 1.83 14.29
CA VAL A 59 -4.87 0.70 13.68
C VAL A 59 -4.55 0.55 12.20
N PHE A 60 -4.48 1.65 11.45
CA PHE A 60 -4.10 1.61 10.04
C PHE A 60 -2.67 1.11 9.85
N PHE A 61 -1.75 1.54 10.72
CA PHE A 61 -0.37 1.06 10.71
C PHE A 61 -0.29 -0.45 10.99
N ILE A 62 -0.93 -0.93 12.04
CA ILE A 62 -0.95 -2.36 12.41
C ILE A 62 -1.66 -3.20 11.35
N SER A 63 -2.69 -2.68 10.71
CA SER A 63 -3.42 -3.36 9.64
C SER A 63 -2.61 -3.49 8.34
N GLY A 64 -1.39 -2.96 8.30
CA GLY A 64 -0.55 -2.98 7.09
C GLY A 64 -1.17 -2.16 5.95
N MET A 65 -2.03 -1.17 6.26
CA MET A 65 -2.68 -0.31 5.25
C MET A 65 -1.66 0.47 4.40
N TYR A 66 -0.45 0.65 4.93
CA TYR A 66 0.64 1.39 4.31
C TYR A 66 1.79 0.47 3.84
N ASP A 67 1.62 -0.85 3.98
CA ASP A 67 2.63 -1.83 3.56
C ASP A 67 2.55 -2.14 2.07
N ASP A 68 3.74 -2.36 1.53
CA ASP A 68 4.04 -2.65 0.14
C ASP A 68 3.38 -3.91 -0.41
N GLN A 69 3.43 -4.99 0.37
CA GLN A 69 2.84 -6.29 0.00
C GLN A 69 1.32 -6.20 -0.07
N THR A 70 0.73 -5.33 0.76
CA THR A 70 -0.71 -5.21 0.92
C THR A 70 -1.34 -4.50 -0.26
N LEU A 71 -0.66 -3.60 -0.97
CA LEU A 71 -1.26 -2.86 -2.09
C LEU A 71 -1.48 -3.71 -3.35
N ASN A 72 -0.58 -4.67 -3.62
CA ASN A 72 -0.79 -5.68 -4.66
C ASN A 72 -1.74 -6.81 -4.23
N LEU A 73 -1.85 -7.13 -2.93
CA LEU A 73 -2.88 -8.04 -2.39
C LEU A 73 -4.26 -7.36 -2.23
N GLN A 74 -4.31 -6.03 -2.07
CA GLN A 74 -5.52 -5.21 -2.01
C GLN A 74 -6.24 -5.18 -3.35
N LYS A 75 -5.55 -5.46 -4.47
CA LYS A 75 -6.20 -5.79 -5.75
C LYS A 75 -7.15 -6.99 -5.66
N LYS A 76 -6.92 -7.90 -4.70
CA LYS A 76 -7.70 -9.12 -4.52
C LYS A 76 -8.59 -9.10 -3.26
N ASN A 77 -8.24 -8.31 -2.24
CA ASN A 77 -8.94 -8.28 -0.95
C ASN A 77 -9.22 -6.84 -0.44
N SER A 78 -10.30 -6.22 -0.94
CA SER A 78 -10.90 -5.00 -0.35
C SER A 78 -11.28 -5.16 1.13
N SER A 79 -11.31 -6.39 1.63
CA SER A 79 -11.66 -6.75 3.01
C SER A 79 -10.72 -6.16 4.06
N ILE A 80 -9.42 -5.95 3.76
CA ILE A 80 -8.48 -5.39 4.75
C ILE A 80 -8.86 -3.93 5.07
N ILE A 81 -9.24 -3.14 4.06
CA ILE A 81 -9.67 -1.74 4.20
C ILE A 81 -10.98 -1.64 4.95
N ILE A 82 -11.93 -2.51 4.61
CA ILE A 82 -13.24 -2.54 5.25
C ILE A 82 -13.09 -2.98 6.71
N ASN A 83 -12.29 -4.02 6.98
CA ASN A 83 -12.07 -4.52 8.33
C ASN A 83 -11.35 -3.50 9.21
N SER A 84 -10.29 -2.84 8.72
CA SER A 84 -9.60 -1.79 9.48
C SER A 84 -10.55 -0.63 9.78
N GLN A 85 -11.42 -0.27 8.84
CA GLN A 85 -12.45 0.73 9.12
C GLN A 85 -13.50 0.29 10.11
N ILE A 86 -13.98 -0.95 10.05
CA ILE A 86 -14.91 -1.45 11.07
C ILE A 86 -14.27 -1.41 12.46
N VAL A 87 -13.00 -1.79 12.59
CA VAL A 87 -12.26 -1.72 13.87
C VAL A 87 -12.15 -0.27 14.35
N ASN A 88 -11.79 0.66 13.46
CA ASN A 88 -11.73 2.09 13.77
C ASN A 88 -13.07 2.66 14.21
N LEU A 89 -14.16 2.28 13.53
CA LEU A 89 -15.51 2.68 13.89
C LEU A 89 -15.92 2.17 15.28
N LEU A 90 -15.63 0.90 15.57
CA LEU A 90 -15.89 0.31 16.88
C LEU A 90 -15.08 1.01 17.97
N LEU A 91 -13.80 1.30 17.73
CA LEU A 91 -12.94 1.99 18.68
C LEU A 91 -13.40 3.43 18.93
N THR A 92 -13.81 4.16 17.89
CA THR A 92 -14.44 5.49 18.02
C THR A 92 -15.71 5.38 18.84
N ALA A 93 -16.58 4.42 18.55
CA ALA A 93 -17.84 4.25 19.27
C ALA A 93 -17.62 3.93 20.74
N ILE A 94 -16.67 3.04 21.06
CA ILE A 94 -16.30 2.69 22.43
C ILE A 94 -15.69 3.90 23.15
N TYR A 95 -14.74 4.60 22.51
CA TYR A 95 -14.10 5.78 23.06
C TYR A 95 -15.13 6.84 23.45
N PHE A 96 -15.99 7.20 22.50
CA PHE A 96 -17.03 8.19 22.77
C PHE A 96 -18.06 7.66 23.76
N TYR A 97 -18.42 6.38 23.77
CA TYR A 97 -19.33 5.84 24.78
C TYR A 97 -18.77 5.96 26.20
N LEU A 98 -17.48 5.65 26.40
CA LEU A 98 -16.83 5.70 27.71
C LEU A 98 -16.55 7.14 28.17
N PHE A 99 -16.06 8.01 27.29
CA PHE A 99 -15.64 9.38 27.63
C PHE A 99 -16.77 10.41 27.49
N SER A 100 -17.85 10.12 26.75
CA SER A 100 -19.01 11.01 26.60
C SER A 100 -19.64 11.39 27.93
N ALA A 101 -19.55 10.55 28.96
CA ALA A 101 -20.16 10.81 30.26
C ALA A 101 -19.50 11.97 31.02
N HIS A 102 -18.31 12.42 30.60
CA HIS A 102 -17.55 13.51 31.25
C HIS A 102 -17.49 14.80 30.41
N LEU A 103 -18.03 14.80 29.19
CA LEU A 103 -17.91 15.91 28.22
C LEU A 103 -19.29 16.54 27.96
N ASP A 104 -19.76 17.33 28.92
CA ASP A 104 -21.12 17.89 29.06
C ASP A 104 -21.53 19.00 28.06
N GLN A 105 -21.21 18.92 26.75
CA GLN A 105 -21.53 20.06 25.84
C GLN A 105 -22.19 19.74 24.51
N ALA A 106 -22.36 18.49 24.12
CA ALA A 106 -23.12 18.18 22.92
C ALA A 106 -23.55 16.73 22.98
N THR A 107 -24.85 16.43 22.86
CA THR A 107 -25.42 15.08 22.79
C THR A 107 -24.59 14.23 21.83
N PRO A 108 -23.61 13.46 22.31
CA PRO A 108 -22.44 13.14 21.48
C PRO A 108 -22.74 11.95 20.57
N LYS A 109 -23.80 11.20 20.88
CA LYS A 109 -24.28 10.05 20.11
C LYS A 109 -24.63 10.41 18.66
N THR A 110 -25.29 11.57 18.43
CA THR A 110 -25.68 11.98 17.08
C THR A 110 -24.50 12.51 16.25
N ILE A 111 -23.59 13.28 16.87
CA ILE A 111 -22.33 13.71 16.22
C ILE A 111 -21.52 12.51 15.80
N LEU A 112 -21.36 11.57 16.73
CA LEU A 112 -20.59 10.36 16.51
C LEU A 112 -21.13 9.58 15.32
N LEU A 113 -22.45 9.38 15.26
CA LEU A 113 -23.08 8.67 14.15
C LEU A 113 -22.82 9.38 12.81
N ILE A 114 -23.02 10.70 12.77
CA ILE A 114 -22.78 11.51 11.57
C ILE A 114 -21.31 11.40 11.15
N TYR A 115 -20.38 11.53 12.09
CA TYR A 115 -18.95 11.41 11.85
C TYR A 115 -18.56 10.03 11.31
N ILE A 116 -19.06 8.97 11.93
CA ILE A 116 -18.83 7.58 11.51
C ILE A 116 -19.27 7.37 10.06
N VAL A 117 -20.47 7.84 9.70
CA VAL A 117 -20.99 7.70 8.34
C VAL A 117 -20.16 8.51 7.34
N ILE A 118 -19.90 9.78 7.64
CA ILE A 118 -19.16 10.67 6.74
C ILE A 118 -17.73 10.19 6.55
N SER A 119 -17.01 9.91 7.64
CA SER A 119 -15.62 9.46 7.59
C SER A 119 -15.47 8.15 6.81
N THR A 120 -16.39 7.21 7.00
CA THR A 120 -16.41 5.95 6.24
C THR A 120 -16.56 6.21 4.74
N VAL A 121 -17.56 7.02 4.35
CA VAL A 121 -17.81 7.33 2.94
C VAL A 121 -16.64 8.08 2.31
N LEU A 122 -16.09 9.09 2.99
CA LEU A 122 -14.98 9.89 2.51
C LEU A 122 -13.70 9.07 2.35
N LEU A 123 -13.31 8.30 3.37
CA LEU A 123 -12.08 7.51 3.34
C LEU A 123 -12.16 6.36 2.34
N LEU A 124 -13.31 5.67 2.25
CA LEU A 124 -13.50 4.62 1.25
C LEU A 124 -13.45 5.21 -0.16
N SER A 125 -14.12 6.34 -0.40
CA SER A 125 -14.13 7.00 -1.71
C SER A 125 -12.74 7.48 -2.12
N TRP A 126 -12.01 8.12 -1.21
CA TRP A 126 -10.62 8.55 -1.41
C TRP A 126 -9.74 7.38 -1.82
N ARG A 127 -9.79 6.29 -1.05
CA ARG A 127 -8.96 5.12 -1.31
C ARG A 127 -9.33 4.44 -2.63
N LEU A 128 -10.62 4.22 -2.90
CA LEU A 128 -11.08 3.68 -4.19
C LEU A 128 -10.61 4.52 -5.38
N PHE A 129 -10.68 5.85 -5.26
CA PHE A 129 -10.19 6.76 -6.29
C PHE A 129 -8.67 6.66 -6.48
N LEU A 130 -7.90 6.63 -5.39
CA LEU A 130 -6.45 6.49 -5.42
C LEU A 130 -6.03 5.15 -6.03
N TYR A 131 -6.70 4.05 -5.69
CA TYR A 131 -6.45 2.74 -6.31
C TYR A 131 -6.66 2.77 -7.82
N LYS A 132 -7.76 3.36 -8.28
CA LYS A 132 -8.07 3.44 -9.72
C LYS A 132 -7.06 4.30 -10.49
N ASN A 133 -6.60 5.40 -9.89
CA ASN A 133 -5.82 6.40 -10.62
C ASN A 133 -4.30 6.25 -10.49
N ILE A 134 -3.81 5.77 -9.34
CA ILE A 134 -2.38 5.71 -9.02
C ILE A 134 -1.84 4.27 -9.07
N SER A 135 -2.66 3.27 -8.75
CA SER A 135 -2.23 1.88 -8.68
C SER A 135 -2.29 1.16 -10.04
N LYS A 136 -1.61 1.72 -11.05
CA LYS A 136 -1.28 0.93 -12.24
C LYS A 136 -0.23 -0.11 -11.83
N PRO A 137 -0.41 -1.41 -12.14
CA PRO A 137 0.64 -2.40 -11.86
C PRO A 137 1.91 -1.95 -12.57
N LYS A 138 2.93 -1.54 -11.81
CA LYS A 138 4.28 -1.44 -12.34
C LYS A 138 4.75 -2.88 -12.54
N ARG A 139 5.16 -3.19 -13.78
CA ARG A 139 5.80 -4.46 -14.07
C ARG A 139 7.23 -4.37 -13.58
N ASN A 140 7.68 -5.36 -12.83
CA ASN A 140 9.05 -5.40 -12.33
C ASN A 140 10.03 -5.74 -13.46
N LYS A 141 11.25 -5.21 -13.37
CA LYS A 141 12.34 -5.53 -14.28
C LYS A 141 12.89 -6.91 -13.93
N ALA A 142 12.77 -7.86 -14.84
CA ALA A 142 13.33 -9.19 -14.70
C ALA A 142 14.53 -9.39 -15.63
N LEU A 143 15.51 -10.13 -15.12
CA LEU A 143 16.65 -10.66 -15.87
C LEU A 143 16.43 -12.15 -16.13
N LEU A 144 16.54 -12.58 -17.38
CA LEU A 144 16.52 -13.99 -17.75
C LEU A 144 17.95 -14.47 -18.00
N ILE A 145 18.37 -15.54 -17.33
CA ILE A 145 19.67 -16.17 -17.52
C ILE A 145 19.42 -17.59 -18.05
N GLY A 146 19.75 -17.82 -19.32
CA GLY A 146 19.46 -19.08 -19.99
C GLY A 146 20.01 -19.10 -21.42
N THR A 147 20.01 -20.27 -22.04
CA THR A 147 20.47 -20.44 -23.42
C THR A 147 19.45 -21.16 -24.27
N GLY A 148 19.30 -20.72 -25.52
CA GLY A 148 18.43 -21.36 -26.50
C GLY A 148 17.21 -20.51 -26.88
N GLU A 149 16.52 -20.99 -27.93
CA GLU A 149 15.33 -20.37 -28.52
C GLU A 149 14.17 -20.26 -27.51
N GLU A 150 14.07 -21.22 -26.59
CA GLU A 150 13.07 -21.25 -25.50
C GLU A 150 13.10 -19.99 -24.61
N CYS A 151 14.28 -19.39 -24.39
CA CYS A 151 14.42 -18.18 -23.58
C CYS A 151 13.88 -16.93 -24.31
N GLU A 152 14.07 -16.84 -25.62
CA GLU A 152 13.50 -15.75 -26.44
C GLU A 152 11.99 -15.92 -26.61
N GLU A 153 11.48 -17.15 -26.74
CA GLU A 153 10.04 -17.43 -26.72
C GLU A 153 9.40 -17.00 -25.40
N LEU A 154 10.00 -17.38 -24.26
CA LEU A 154 9.52 -17.01 -22.93
C LEU A 154 9.54 -15.49 -22.73
N LYS A 155 10.60 -14.81 -23.21
CA LYS A 155 10.68 -13.35 -23.18
C LYS A 155 9.56 -12.71 -23.99
N ASN A 156 9.31 -13.20 -25.19
CA ASN A 156 8.28 -12.67 -26.07
C ASN A 156 6.87 -12.92 -25.51
N GLU A 157 6.60 -14.10 -24.96
CA GLU A 157 5.30 -14.41 -24.34
C GLU A 157 5.02 -13.50 -23.14
N ILE A 158 5.99 -13.36 -22.24
CA ILE A 158 5.83 -12.55 -21.03
C ILE A 158 5.79 -11.05 -21.37
N ASN A 159 6.65 -10.55 -22.25
CA ASN A 159 6.67 -9.12 -22.59
C ASN A 159 5.40 -8.69 -23.34
N ASN A 160 4.86 -9.53 -24.23
CA ASN A 160 3.64 -9.24 -24.99
C ASN A 160 2.35 -9.41 -24.17
N ASN A 161 2.40 -10.09 -23.03
CA ASN A 161 1.24 -10.31 -22.19
C ASN A 161 1.29 -9.49 -20.89
N ASN A 162 0.43 -8.48 -20.81
CA ASN A 162 0.35 -7.58 -19.65
C ASN A 162 -0.27 -8.25 -18.38
N ARG A 163 -0.61 -9.54 -18.45
CA ARG A 163 -1.06 -10.33 -17.29
C ARG A 163 0.08 -10.66 -16.32
N TYR A 164 1.34 -10.66 -16.78
CA TYR A 164 2.47 -11.02 -15.94
C TYR A 164 2.98 -9.83 -15.11
N PRO A 165 3.32 -10.05 -13.82
CA PRO A 165 3.75 -8.97 -12.91
C PRO A 165 5.18 -8.46 -13.18
N PHE A 166 5.90 -9.06 -14.14
CA PHE A 166 7.25 -8.67 -14.53
C PHE A 166 7.40 -8.66 -16.05
N TYR A 167 8.48 -8.06 -16.53
CA TYR A 167 8.89 -8.06 -17.93
C TYR A 167 10.40 -8.31 -18.01
N PHE A 168 10.84 -9.02 -19.03
CA PHE A 168 12.27 -9.26 -19.24
C PHE A 168 12.87 -8.09 -20.01
N GLU A 169 13.75 -7.34 -19.35
CA GLU A 169 14.51 -6.26 -19.99
C GLU A 169 15.74 -6.82 -20.71
N LYS A 170 16.35 -7.88 -20.18
CA LYS A 170 17.57 -8.46 -20.72
C LYS A 170 17.60 -9.99 -20.56
N VAL A 171 18.19 -10.65 -21.56
CA VAL A 171 18.49 -12.09 -21.56
C VAL A 171 20.01 -12.21 -21.62
N ILE A 172 20.60 -12.97 -20.71
CA ILE A 172 22.04 -13.25 -20.69
C ILE A 172 22.26 -14.68 -21.17
N ASP A 173 23.11 -14.83 -22.18
CA ASP A 173 23.55 -16.14 -22.67
C ASP A 173 24.50 -16.76 -21.64
N SER A 174 24.06 -17.87 -21.06
CA SER A 174 24.77 -18.56 -19.99
C SER A 174 26.15 -19.10 -20.40
N LYS A 175 26.41 -19.31 -21.70
CA LYS A 175 27.67 -19.90 -22.19
C LYS A 175 28.78 -18.87 -22.43
N ALA A 176 28.44 -17.62 -22.74
CA ALA A 176 29.40 -16.63 -23.22
C ALA A 176 29.72 -15.52 -22.21
N GLU A 177 28.77 -15.13 -21.35
CA GLU A 177 28.90 -13.85 -20.63
C GLU A 177 29.19 -13.98 -19.12
N ILE A 178 28.92 -15.12 -18.47
CA ILE A 178 29.04 -15.21 -16.99
C ILE A 178 30.48 -15.09 -16.48
N HIS A 179 31.48 -15.44 -17.29
CA HIS A 179 32.88 -15.28 -16.90
C HIS A 179 33.39 -13.83 -16.97
N ASP A 180 32.70 -12.93 -17.70
CA ASP A 180 33.04 -11.50 -17.86
C ASP A 180 32.12 -10.56 -17.06
N LEU A 181 31.10 -11.10 -16.38
CA LEU A 181 30.09 -10.33 -15.65
C LEU A 181 30.54 -9.83 -14.26
N ASP A 182 31.77 -10.17 -13.84
CA ASP A 182 32.25 -10.00 -12.46
C ASP A 182 32.52 -8.55 -12.02
N ASN A 183 32.49 -7.54 -12.92
CA ASN A 183 32.81 -6.15 -12.53
C ASN A 183 31.96 -5.03 -13.16
N SER A 184 31.09 -5.30 -14.15
CA SER A 184 30.35 -4.24 -14.86
C SER A 184 28.83 -4.35 -14.78
N PHE A 185 28.31 -5.48 -14.32
CA PHE A 185 26.88 -5.74 -14.33
C PHE A 185 26.25 -5.53 -12.97
N ASN A 186 25.48 -4.46 -12.86
CA ASN A 186 24.78 -4.17 -11.61
C ASN A 186 23.50 -5.02 -11.53
N PHE A 187 23.62 -6.23 -11.01
CA PHE A 187 22.50 -7.13 -10.73
C PHE A 187 21.45 -6.51 -9.79
N ALA A 188 21.83 -5.51 -8.97
CA ALA A 188 20.91 -4.78 -8.09
C ALA A 188 19.92 -3.87 -8.85
N SER A 189 20.04 -3.75 -10.18
CA SER A 189 19.07 -3.03 -11.03
C SER A 189 17.84 -3.86 -11.41
N PHE A 190 17.86 -5.18 -11.18
CA PHE A 190 16.77 -6.10 -11.50
C PHE A 190 16.06 -6.56 -10.22
N ASP A 191 14.73 -6.56 -10.24
CA ASP A 191 13.90 -6.98 -9.11
C ASP A 191 13.73 -8.51 -9.05
N VAL A 192 13.94 -9.19 -10.19
CA VAL A 192 13.68 -10.62 -10.38
C VAL A 192 14.77 -11.21 -11.27
N ILE A 193 15.37 -12.32 -10.86
CA ILE A 193 16.29 -13.09 -11.69
C ILE A 193 15.66 -14.46 -11.92
N VAL A 194 15.44 -14.80 -13.19
CA VAL A 194 14.91 -16.11 -13.62
C VAL A 194 16.07 -16.86 -14.25
N VAL A 195 16.42 -18.01 -13.68
CA VAL A 195 17.52 -18.85 -14.16
C VAL A 195 16.96 -20.16 -14.67
N ASP A 196 17.41 -20.58 -15.85
CA ASP A 196 17.07 -21.89 -16.38
C ASP A 196 17.61 -23.02 -15.48
N LYS A 197 16.72 -23.95 -15.13
CA LYS A 197 17.00 -25.12 -14.29
C LYS A 197 18.05 -26.04 -14.91
N ALA A 198 18.11 -26.14 -16.24
CA ALA A 198 19.12 -26.94 -16.93
C ALA A 198 20.54 -26.42 -16.65
N TYR A 199 20.68 -25.10 -16.47
CA TYR A 199 21.96 -24.45 -16.21
C TYR A 199 22.42 -24.60 -14.75
N ILE A 200 21.52 -24.47 -13.78
CA ILE A 200 21.81 -24.69 -12.35
C ILE A 200 22.32 -26.13 -12.11
N LYS A 201 21.75 -27.11 -12.82
CA LYS A 201 22.12 -28.52 -12.65
C LYS A 201 23.53 -28.83 -13.17
N ASN A 202 24.03 -28.06 -14.14
CA ASN A 202 25.34 -28.28 -14.78
C ASN A 202 26.49 -27.47 -14.14
N ASN A 203 26.23 -26.40 -13.40
CA ASN A 203 27.27 -25.55 -12.80
C ASN A 203 27.07 -25.34 -11.29
N LYS A 204 27.73 -26.17 -10.47
CA LYS A 204 27.68 -26.10 -8.99
C LYS A 204 28.19 -24.77 -8.39
N ASN A 205 29.14 -24.09 -9.04
CA ASN A 205 29.69 -22.82 -8.54
C ASN A 205 28.67 -21.67 -8.52
N ILE A 206 27.64 -21.75 -9.35
CA ILE A 206 26.66 -20.67 -9.52
C ILE A 206 25.60 -20.72 -8.42
N SER A 207 25.27 -21.91 -7.90
CA SER A 207 24.42 -22.01 -6.72
C SER A 207 25.06 -21.38 -5.48
N GLU A 208 26.40 -21.42 -5.34
CA GLU A 208 27.12 -20.74 -4.26
C GLU A 208 27.19 -19.22 -4.47
N PHE A 209 27.42 -18.75 -5.70
CA PHE A 209 27.39 -17.32 -6.03
C PHE A 209 26.02 -16.69 -5.73
N PHE A 210 24.93 -17.32 -6.19
CA PHE A 210 23.57 -16.86 -5.89
C PHE A 210 23.20 -17.00 -4.39
N TYR A 211 23.87 -17.85 -3.61
CA TYR A 211 23.62 -17.95 -2.17
C TYR A 211 24.39 -16.91 -1.36
N ASN A 212 25.59 -16.51 -1.80
CA ASN A 212 26.46 -15.57 -1.08
C ASN A 212 26.23 -14.10 -1.48
N ASP A 213 25.77 -13.81 -2.70
CA ASP A 213 25.57 -12.43 -3.18
C ASP A 213 24.11 -11.92 -3.09
N LEU A 214 23.13 -12.80 -2.84
CA LEU A 214 21.71 -12.43 -2.71
C LEU A 214 21.11 -12.62 -1.31
N PHE A 215 21.86 -13.22 -0.37
CA PHE A 215 21.48 -13.37 1.05
C PHE A 215 22.62 -12.90 1.95
#